data_AF-A0A269PJD9-F1
#
_entry.id   AF-A0A269PJD9-F1
#
_cell.length_a   1.000
_cell.length_b   1.000
_cell.length_c   1.000
_cell.angle_alpha   90.00
_cell.angle_beta   90.00
_cell.angle_gamma   90.00
#
_symmetry.space_group_name_H-M   'P 1'
#
loop_
_entity.id
_entity.type
_entity.pdbx_description
1 polymer ?
#
loop_
_entity_poly.entity_id
_entity_poly.type
_entity_poly.pdbx_seq_one_letter_code
_entity_poly.pdbx_strand_id
1 'polypeptide(L)'
;MQTEFIIKPLSHNTFSHLMKLNQQKLALHKAKWIMVDSNPGYPCRVSLAEVGLGERVLAIPYCHHDVDSPYRASGPIYTQTTS
;
A
#
# COMPACT_ATOMS: atom_id res chain seq x y z
N MET A 1 -1.34 -6.47 -31.59
CA MET A 1 -0.09 -6.54 -30.82
C MET A 1 -0.41 -7.19 -29.50
N GLN A 2 0.22 -8.32 -29.19
CA GLN A 2 0.10 -8.99 -27.88
C GLN A 2 1.35 -8.60 -27.11
N THR A 3 1.19 -7.75 -26.09
CA THR A 3 2.31 -7.30 -25.26
C THR A 3 2.36 -8.18 -24.04
N GLU A 4 3.45 -8.93 -23.89
CA GLU A 4 3.69 -9.73 -22.69
C GLU A 4 4.33 -8.85 -21.62
N PHE A 5 3.64 -8.68 -20.49
CA PHE A 5 4.15 -7.94 -19.35
C PHE A 5 3.84 -8.71 -18.06
N ILE A 6 4.66 -8.47 -17.04
CA ILE A 6 4.48 -9.06 -15.71
C ILE A 6 4.30 -7.92 -14.71
N ILE A 7 3.22 -7.96 -13.95
CA ILE A 7 3.02 -7.07 -12.81
C ILE A 7 3.59 -7.76 -11.58
N LYS A 8 4.52 -7.09 -10.88
CA LYS A 8 5.12 -7.61 -9.65
C LYS A 8 4.53 -6.90 -8.43
N PRO A 9 4.17 -7.63 -7.37
CA PRO A 9 3.78 -7.03 -6.10
C PRO A 9 4.96 -6.34 -5.41
N LEU A 10 4.65 -5.40 -4.52
CA LEU A 10 5.62 -4.89 -3.55
C LEU A 10 5.87 -5.95 -2.47
N SER A 11 7.09 -5.96 -1.92
CA SER A 11 7.44 -6.90 -0.86
C SER A 11 6.69 -6.61 0.44
N HIS A 12 5.98 -7.61 0.97
CA HIS A 12 5.31 -7.51 2.27
C HIS A 12 6.26 -7.09 3.39
N ASN A 13 7.48 -7.62 3.37
CA ASN A 13 8.48 -7.41 4.42
C ASN A 13 8.82 -5.92 4.62
N THR A 14 8.77 -5.13 3.55
CA THR A 14 8.99 -3.67 3.59
C THR A 14 8.02 -2.94 4.52
N PHE A 15 6.80 -3.46 4.67
CA PHE A 15 5.73 -2.80 5.43
C PHE A 15 5.34 -3.54 6.72
N SER A 16 5.82 -4.77 6.89
CA SER A 16 5.53 -5.64 8.03
C SER A 16 5.77 -4.98 9.40
N HIS A 17 6.78 -4.11 9.52
CA HIS A 17 7.05 -3.37 10.76
C HIS A 17 5.93 -2.38 11.09
N LEU A 18 5.42 -1.65 10.09
CA LEU A 18 4.35 -0.67 10.28
C LEU A 18 3.06 -1.32 10.76
N MET A 19 2.75 -2.53 10.30
CA MET A 19 1.55 -3.27 10.70
C MET A 19 1.52 -3.61 12.20
N LYS A 20 2.69 -3.66 12.85
CA LYS A 20 2.84 -3.96 14.29
C LYS A 20 2.75 -2.72 15.18
N LEU A 21 2.71 -1.52 14.59
CA LEU A 21 2.67 -0.26 15.32
C LEU A 21 1.26 0.09 15.77
N ASN A 22 1.16 0.78 16.92
CA ASN A 22 -0.09 1.39 17.35
C ASN A 22 -0.39 2.66 16.54
N GLN A 23 -1.61 3.20 16.68
CA GLN A 23 -2.06 4.35 15.90
C GLN A 23 -1.19 5.61 16.09
N GLN A 24 -0.68 5.86 17.30
CA GLN A 24 0.20 7.00 17.57
C GLN A 24 1.53 6.87 16.83
N LYS A 25 2.15 5.69 16.88
CA LYS A 25 3.40 5.42 16.15
C LYS A 25 3.19 5.41 14.64
N LEU A 26 2.07 4.88 14.15
CA LEU A 26 1.70 4.92 12.74
C LEU A 26 1.61 6.36 12.22
N ALA A 27 1.01 7.27 12.99
CA ALA A 27 0.90 8.68 12.62
C ALA A 27 2.29 9.35 12.42
N LEU A 28 3.31 8.95 13.20
CA LEU A 28 4.69 9.43 13.02
C LEU A 28 5.28 9.01 11.66
N HIS A 29 4.82 7.87 11.12
CA HIS A 29 5.17 7.39 9.78
C HIS A 29 4.20 7.88 8.70
N LYS A 30 3.28 8.82 9.01
CA LYS A 30 2.19 9.27 8.14
C LYS A 30 1.32 8.12 7.62
N ALA A 31 1.27 7.03 8.38
CA ALA A 31 0.51 5.83 8.09
C ALA A 31 -0.76 5.79 8.96
N LYS A 32 -1.81 5.13 8.47
CA LYS A 32 -3.04 4.92 9.26
C LYS A 32 -3.82 3.70 8.77
N TRP A 33 -4.50 3.04 9.69
CA TRP A 33 -5.50 2.04 9.34
C TRP A 33 -6.78 2.73 8.84
N ILE A 34 -7.36 2.21 7.77
CA ILE A 34 -8.61 2.65 7.17
C ILE A 34 -9.55 1.45 7.08
N MET A 35 -10.83 1.66 7.40
CA MET A 35 -11.88 0.68 7.16
C MET A 35 -12.28 0.74 5.69
N VAL A 36 -12.33 -0.41 5.03
CA VAL A 36 -12.78 -0.50 3.64
C VAL A 36 -14.28 -0.29 3.57
N ASP A 37 -14.69 0.79 2.90
CA ASP A 37 -16.09 1.23 2.73
C ASP A 37 -16.60 1.08 1.29
N SER A 38 -15.72 0.75 0.33
CA SER A 38 -16.07 0.48 -1.07
C SER A 38 -15.24 -0.68 -1.64
N ASN A 39 -15.80 -1.40 -2.61
CA ASN A 39 -15.08 -2.39 -3.40
C ASN A 39 -15.60 -2.35 -4.86
N PRO A 40 -14.80 -1.89 -5.84
CA PRO A 40 -13.38 -1.55 -5.74
C PRO A 40 -13.11 -0.21 -5.04
N GLY A 41 -11.86 -0.01 -4.60
CA GLY A 41 -11.40 1.27 -4.04
C GLY A 41 -10.11 1.19 -3.23
N TYR A 42 -9.75 0.00 -2.77
CA TYR A 42 -8.62 -0.21 -1.87
C TYR A 42 -7.69 -1.30 -2.41
N PRO A 43 -7.03 -1.09 -3.55
CA PRO A 43 -6.13 -2.08 -4.14
C PRO A 43 -4.89 -2.29 -3.27
N CYS A 44 -4.70 -3.51 -2.77
CA CYS A 44 -3.51 -3.89 -2.04
C CYS A 44 -2.31 -4.06 -3.00
N ARG A 45 -1.25 -3.26 -2.80
CA ARG A 45 -0.05 -3.31 -3.66
C ARG A 45 0.90 -4.48 -3.37
N VAL A 46 0.62 -5.26 -2.33
CA VAL A 46 1.38 -6.45 -1.93
C VAL A 46 0.74 -7.74 -2.44
N SER A 47 -0.60 -7.87 -2.35
CA SER A 47 -1.31 -9.05 -2.87
C SER A 47 -1.80 -8.87 -4.32
N LEU A 48 -1.80 -7.64 -4.84
CA LEU A 48 -2.41 -7.28 -6.13
C LEU A 48 -3.91 -7.60 -6.22
N ALA A 49 -4.60 -7.60 -5.08
CA ALA A 49 -6.04 -7.82 -4.96
C ALA A 49 -6.76 -6.61 -4.34
N GLU A 50 -8.05 -6.48 -4.61
CA GLU A 50 -8.93 -5.58 -3.84
C GLU A 50 -9.20 -6.17 -2.45
N VAL A 51 -9.37 -5.29 -1.47
CA VAL A 51 -9.68 -5.67 -0.09
C VAL A 51 -11.19 -5.64 0.16
N GLY A 52 -11.70 -6.54 0.98
CA GLY A 52 -13.14 -6.72 1.21
C GLY A 52 -13.77 -5.61 2.06
N LEU A 53 -15.07 -5.35 1.86
CA LEU A 53 -15.85 -4.43 2.70
C LEU A 53 -15.79 -4.85 4.18
N GLY A 54 -15.60 -3.88 5.07
CA GLY A 54 -15.51 -4.12 6.51
C GLY A 54 -14.15 -4.66 6.98
N GLU A 55 -13.22 -4.95 6.06
CA GLU A 55 -11.82 -5.23 6.40
C GLU A 55 -11.04 -3.92 6.65
N ARG A 56 -9.77 -4.07 7.07
CA ARG A 56 -8.87 -2.94 7.33
C ARG A 56 -7.68 -2.98 6.38
N VAL A 57 -7.35 -1.83 5.82
CA VAL A 57 -6.11 -1.61 5.07
C VAL A 57 -5.23 -0.58 5.75
N LEU A 58 -3.93 -0.79 5.65
CA LEU A 58 -2.95 0.19 6.07
C LEU A 58 -2.65 1.10 4.90
N ALA A 59 -3.02 2.37 5.04
CA ALA A 59 -2.62 3.42 4.12
C ALA A 59 -1.24 3.94 4.53
N ILE A 60 -0.28 3.90 3.60
CA ILE A 60 1.11 4.29 3.85
C ILE A 60 1.65 5.16 2.71
N PRO A 61 2.50 6.15 3.01
CA PRO A 61 3.25 6.85 1.96
C PRO A 61 4.27 5.91 1.33
N TYR A 62 4.39 5.93 0.01
CA TYR A 62 5.35 5.13 -0.74
C TYR A 62 5.99 5.95 -1.87
N CYS A 63 7.30 5.79 -2.06
CA CYS A 63 8.03 6.44 -3.15
C CYS A 63 7.95 5.56 -4.41
N HIS A 64 7.10 5.94 -5.36
CA HIS A 64 6.90 5.19 -6.60
C HIS A 64 8.05 5.37 -7.58
N HIS A 65 8.65 6.56 -7.57
CA HIS A 65 9.75 6.91 -8.46
C HIS A 65 10.80 7.67 -7.68
N ASP A 66 11.84 6.96 -7.22
CA ASP A 66 12.94 7.53 -6.43
C ASP A 66 14.14 7.79 -7.33
N VAL A 67 14.16 8.96 -7.96
CA VAL A 67 15.23 9.41 -8.85
C VAL A 67 15.60 10.85 -8.52
N ASP A 68 16.82 11.24 -8.86
CA ASP A 68 17.27 12.64 -8.77
C ASP A 68 16.81 13.43 -10.00
N SER A 69 15.50 13.69 -10.08
CA SER A 69 14.90 14.50 -11.14
C SER A 69 13.59 15.15 -10.67
N PRO A 70 13.09 16.18 -11.37
CA PRO A 70 11.78 16.79 -11.09
C PRO A 70 10.61 15.80 -11.15
N TYR A 71 10.80 14.62 -11.75
CA TYR A 71 9.78 13.57 -11.85
C TYR A 71 9.71 12.64 -10.62
N ARG A 72 10.55 12.87 -9.60
CA ARG A 72 10.49 12.11 -8.34
C ARG A 72 9.08 12.17 -7.74
N ALA A 73 8.48 11.02 -7.49
CA ALA A 73 7.06 10.94 -7.13
C ALA A 73 6.79 9.94 -6.00
N SER A 74 5.95 10.37 -5.07
CA SER A 74 5.46 9.57 -3.95
C SER A 74 3.96 9.74 -3.77
N GLY A 75 3.28 8.70 -3.31
CA GLY A 75 1.85 8.70 -3.09
C GLY A 75 1.42 7.66 -2.06
N PRO A 76 0.17 7.68 -1.61
CA PRO A 76 -0.35 6.66 -0.72
C PRO A 76 -0.53 5.34 -1.47
N ILE A 77 -0.22 4.24 -0.81
CA ILE A 77 -0.63 2.89 -1.21
C ILE A 77 -1.39 2.22 -0.08
N TYR A 78 -2.14 1.18 -0.43
CA TYR A 78 -2.80 0.31 0.54
C TYR A 78 -2.09 -1.04 0.64
N THR A 79 -2.02 -1.55 1.87
CA THR A 79 -1.56 -2.91 2.16
C THR A 79 -2.51 -3.54 3.18
N GLN A 80 -2.94 -4.77 2.96
CA GLN A 80 -3.65 -5.55 3.97
C GLN A 80 -2.67 -6.32 4.87
N THR A 81 -3.12 -6.79 6.04
CA THR A 81 -2.28 -7.59 6.97
C THR A 81 -1.88 -8.95 6.40
N THR A 82 -2.76 -9.54 5.60
CA THR A 82 -2.60 -10.92 5.10
C THR A 82 -1.93 -10.88 3.73
N SER A 83 -0.71 -11.41 3.61
CA SER A 83 -0.04 -11.54 2.31
C SER A 83 -0.61 -12.67 1.49
#